data_AF-A0A258A899-F1
#
_entry.id   AF-A0A258A899-F1
#
_cell.length_a   1.000
_cell.length_b   1.000
_cell.length_c   1.000
_cell.angle_alpha   90.00
_cell.angle_beta   90.00
_cell.angle_gamma   90.00
#
_symmetry.space_group_name_H-M   'P 1'
#
loop_
_entity.id
_entity.type
_entity.pdbx_description
1 polymer ?
#
loop_
_entity_poly.entity_id
_entity_poly.type
_entity_poly.pdbx_seq_one_letter_code
_entity_poly.pdbx_strand_id
1 'polypeptide(L)' 'MIRWFVLAAGVFLFFNGMMSRTYDYTNPARYCWQMDYIGLYSCFAGPAGPQIVVWGTTLLGAALIAGCALFGRRRSG' A
#
# COMPACT_ATOMS: atom_id res chain seq x y z
N MET A 1 12.36 18.17 -8.75
CA MET A 1 10.89 18.01 -8.70
C MET A 1 10.47 16.53 -8.67
N ILE A 2 10.79 15.69 -9.66
CA ILE A 2 10.38 14.27 -9.72
C ILE A 2 10.64 13.47 -8.42
N ARG A 3 11.80 13.64 -7.77
CA ARG A 3 12.13 12.96 -6.51
C ARG A 3 11.13 13.21 -5.38
N TRP A 4 10.61 14.44 -5.28
CA TRP A 4 9.61 14.80 -4.27
C TRP A 4 8.25 14.19 -4.57
N PHE A 5 7.86 14.10 -5.84
CA PHE A 5 6.64 13.41 -6.24
C PHE A 5 6.71 11.91 -5.96
N VAL A 6 7.85 11.27 -6.24
CA VAL A 6 8.05 9.85 -5.92
C VAL A 6 8.04 9.60 -4.41
N LEU A 7 8.68 10.48 -3.63
CA LEU A 7 8.65 10.38 -2.18
C LEU A 7 7.24 10.55 -1.62
N ALA A 8 6.49 11.56 -2.08
CA ALA A 8 5.11 11.81 -1.68
C ALA A 8 4.20 10.63 -2.03
N ALA A 9 4.32 10.07 -3.24
CA ALA A 9 3.59 8.87 -3.65
C ALA A 9 3.97 7.65 -2.80
N GLY A 10 5.25 7.47 -2.49
CA GLY A 10 5.74 6.38 -1.64
C GLY A 10 5.17 6.46 -0.22
N VAL A 11 5.24 7.63 0.40
CA VAL A 11 4.64 7.89 1.73
C VAL A 11 3.15 7.65 1.71
N PHE A 12 2.45 8.15 0.69
CA PHE A 12 1.02 7.97 0.54
C PHE A 12 0.63 6.48 0.44
N LEU A 13 1.28 5.72 -0.44
CA LEU A 13 1.02 4.29 -0.61
C LEU A 13 1.35 3.49 0.67
N PHE A 14 2.43 3.85 1.35
CA PHE A 14 2.84 3.20 2.60
C PHE A 14 1.79 3.37 3.70
N PHE A 15 1.38 4.60 3.99
CA PHE A 15 0.37 4.87 5.02
C PHE A 15 -1.01 4.37 4.63
N ASN A 16 -1.40 4.50 3.35
CA ASN A 16 -2.69 4.01 2.89
C ASN A 16 -2.78 2.47 3.03
N GLY A 17 -1.72 1.74 2.71
CA GLY A 17 -1.65 0.30 2.92
C GLY A 17 -1.67 -0.10 4.40
N MET A 18 -0.97 0.62 5.29
CA MET A 18 -1.00 0.32 6.74
C MET A 18 -2.35 0.60 7.39
N MET A 19 -3.08 1.61 6.89
CA MET A 19 -4.37 2.00 7.43
C MET A 19 -5.54 1.24 6.80
N SER A 20 -5.28 0.43 5.76
CA SER A 20 -6.33 -0.40 5.17
C SER A 20 -6.86 -1.43 6.16
N ARG A 21 -8.16 -1.70 6.03
CA ARG A 21 -8.87 -2.70 6.84
C ARG A 21 -9.12 -3.94 6.00
N THR A 22 -8.97 -5.10 6.61
CA THR A 22 -9.41 -6.38 6.05
C THR A 22 -10.51 -6.95 6.93
N TYR A 23 -11.58 -7.43 6.33
CA TYR A 23 -12.72 -8.02 7.03
C TYR A 23 -13.34 -9.12 6.18
N ASP A 24 -14.02 -10.05 6.82
CA ASP A 24 -14.61 -11.22 6.20
C ASP A 24 -16.10 -11.36 6.52
N TYR A 25 -16.83 -11.96 5.58
CA TYR A 25 -18.22 -12.35 5.76
C TYR A 25 -18.31 -13.86 5.65
N THR A 26 -19.11 -14.48 6.51
CA THR A 26 -19.32 -15.93 6.55
C THR A 26 -20.35 -16.43 5.55
N ASN A 27 -21.33 -15.61 5.14
CA ASN A 27 -22.37 -16.04 4.19
C ASN A 27 -22.88 -14.89 3.30
N PRO A 28 -22.53 -14.86 1.99
CA PRO A 28 -21.56 -15.73 1.32
C PRO A 28 -20.14 -15.51 1.85
N ALA A 29 -19.32 -16.57 1.88
CA ALA A 29 -17.92 -16.48 2.26
C ALA A 29 -17.17 -15.49 1.35
N ARG A 30 -16.75 -14.34 1.91
CA ARG A 30 -16.05 -13.28 1.17
C ARG A 30 -15.00 -12.64 2.06
N TYR A 31 -13.82 -12.40 1.49
CA TYR A 31 -12.72 -11.73 2.18
C TYR A 31 -12.49 -10.39 1.50
N CYS A 32 -12.70 -9.31 2.22
CA CYS A 32 -12.72 -7.97 1.70
C CYS A 32 -11.57 -7.13 2.25
N TRP A 33 -11.21 -6.11 1.50
CA TRP A 33 -10.29 -5.05 1.92
C TRP A 33 -10.90 -3.69 1.60
N GLN A 34 -10.52 -2.71 2.41
CA GLN A 34 -10.92 -1.32 2.23
C GLN A 34 -9.75 -0.39 2.57
N MET A 35 -9.41 0.50 1.65
CA MET A 35 -8.45 1.58 1.85
C MET A 35 -9.20 2.89 2.07
N ASP A 36 -9.39 3.24 3.34
CA ASP A 36 -10.19 4.39 3.76
C ASP A 36 -9.67 5.72 3.18
N TYR A 37 -8.36 5.84 2.94
CA TYR A 37 -7.74 7.08 2.48
C TYR A 37 -8.01 7.40 1.00
N ILE A 38 -8.25 6.36 0.18
CA ILE A 38 -8.55 6.50 -1.26
C ILE A 38 -9.96 6.03 -1.62
N GLY A 39 -10.72 5.51 -0.67
CA GLY A 39 -12.07 5.01 -0.90
C GLY A 39 -12.14 3.79 -1.82
N LEU A 40 -11.06 3.02 -1.93
CA LEU A 40 -11.06 1.78 -2.70
C LEU A 40 -11.48 0.60 -1.82
N TYR A 41 -12.37 -0.23 -2.33
CA TYR A 41 -12.79 -1.46 -1.68
C TYR A 41 -13.00 -2.56 -2.72
N SER A 42 -12.70 -3.80 -2.34
CA SER A 42 -13.02 -4.97 -3.15
C SER A 42 -13.02 -6.23 -2.28
N CYS A 43 -13.59 -7.31 -2.81
CA CYS A 43 -13.68 -8.59 -2.14
C CYS A 43 -13.15 -9.71 -3.04
N PHE A 44 -12.51 -10.69 -2.41
CA PHE A 44 -11.99 -11.90 -3.02
C PHE A 44 -12.71 -13.13 -2.50
N ALA A 45 -12.68 -14.20 -3.29
CA ALA A 45 -13.18 -15.51 -2.89
C ALA A 45 -12.29 -16.23 -1.87
N GLY A 46 -11.03 -15.78 -1.69
CA GLY A 46 -10.07 -16.41 -0.78
C GLY A 46 -9.41 -15.40 0.18
N PRO A 47 -8.92 -15.88 1.35
CA PRO A 47 -8.40 -15.03 2.42
C PRO A 47 -7.09 -14.32 2.09
N ALA A 48 -6.32 -14.84 1.12
CA ALA A 48 -5.04 -14.27 0.74
C ALA A 48 -5.17 -12.96 -0.06
N GLY A 49 -6.26 -12.79 -0.83
CA GLY A 49 -6.43 -11.65 -1.73
C GLY A 49 -6.35 -10.29 -1.02
N PRO A 50 -7.16 -10.05 0.03
CA PRO A 50 -7.10 -8.81 0.82
C PRO A 50 -5.71 -8.52 1.36
N GLN A 51 -5.03 -9.54 1.90
CA GLN A 51 -3.70 -9.39 2.48
C GLN A 51 -2.67 -8.99 1.42
N ILE A 52 -2.71 -9.60 0.23
CA ILE A 52 -1.80 -9.24 -0.87
C ILE A 52 -1.98 -7.77 -1.28
N VAL A 53 -3.23 -7.29 -1.34
CA VAL A 53 -3.48 -5.89 -1.71
C VAL A 53 -2.97 -4.95 -0.62
N VAL A 54 -3.36 -5.17 0.63
CA VAL A 54 -2.96 -4.32 1.77
C VAL A 54 -1.43 -4.27 1.92
N TRP A 55 -0.79 -5.44 2.04
CA TRP A 55 0.66 -5.51 2.21
C TRP A 55 1.43 -5.14 0.96
N GLY A 56 0.95 -5.50 -0.22
CA GLY A 56 1.57 -5.13 -1.50
C GLY A 56 1.65 -3.61 -1.67
N THR A 57 0.59 -2.90 -1.28
CA THR A 57 0.56 -1.43 -1.34
C THR A 57 1.52 -0.81 -0.35
N THR A 58 1.55 -1.32 0.90
CA THR A 58 2.51 -0.88 1.92
C THR A 58 3.96 -1.10 1.48
N LEU A 59 4.29 -2.30 1.00
CA LEU A 59 5.64 -2.67 0.57
C LEU A 59 6.10 -1.86 -0.64
N LEU A 60 5.21 -1.59 -1.60
CA LEU A 60 5.49 -0.72 -2.73
C LEU A 60 5.82 0.70 -2.26
N GLY A 61 5.03 1.24 -1.32
CA GLY A 61 5.31 2.53 -0.70
C GLY A 61 6.68 2.57 0.00
N ALA A 62 6.98 1.56 0.82
CA ALA A 62 8.27 1.44 1.50
C ALA A 62 9.45 1.35 0.52
N ALA A 63 9.32 0.59 -0.57
CA ALA A 63 10.35 0.46 -1.60
C ALA A 63 10.63 1.80 -2.30
N LEU A 64 9.60 2.60 -2.59
CA LEU A 64 9.74 3.93 -3.20
C LEU A 64 10.45 4.91 -2.25
N ILE A 65 10.08 4.91 -0.97
CA ILE A 65 10.71 5.76 0.06
C ILE A 65 12.19 5.38 0.22
N ALA A 66 12.47 4.09 0.43
CA ALA A 66 13.84 3.59 0.59
C ALA A 66 14.69 3.84 -0.66
N GLY A 67 14.13 3.62 -1.85
CA GLY A 67 14.76 3.94 -3.12
C GLY A 67 15.13 5.43 -3.21
N CYS A 68 14.19 6.33 -2.90
CA CYS A 68 14.48 7.77 -2.86
C CYS A 68 15.61 8.13 -1.89
N ALA A 69 15.63 7.54 -0.69
CA ALA A 69 16.68 7.79 0.31
C ALA A 69 18.06 7.30 -0.18
N LEU A 70 18.13 6.08 -0.74
CA LEU A 70 19.38 5.49 -1.24
C LEU A 70 19.93 6.23 -2.46
N PHE A 71 19.07 6.57 -3.44
CA PHE A 71 19.48 7.35 -4.62
C PHE A 71 19.75 8.83 -4.32
N GLY A 72 19.18 9.37 -3.24
CA GLY A 72 19.53 10.67 -2.70
C GLY A 72 20.96 10.67 -2.17
N ARG A 73 21.27 9.71 -1.29
CA ARG A 73 22.59 9.58 -0.64
C ARG A 73 23.73 9.35 -1.64
N ARG A 74 23.51 8.60 -2.72
CA ARG A 74 24.52 8.38 -3.79
C ARG A 74 24.84 9.61 -4.65
N ARG A 75 24.01 10.67 -4.65
CA ARG A 75 24.25 11.89 -5.44
C ARG A 75 24.92 13.02 -4.64
N SER A 76 25.01 12.88 -3.32
CA SER A 76 25.56 13.90 -2.42
C SER A 76 26.94 13.52 -1.87
N GLY A 77 27.52 12.41 -2.33
CA GLY A 77 28.89 11.98 -2.03
C GLY A 77 29.77 12.10 -3.25
#